data_AF-A0A7W6T4B3-F1
#
_entry.id   AF-A0A7W6T4B3-F1
#
_cell.length_a   1.000
_cell.length_b   1.000
_cell.length_c   1.000
_cell.angle_alpha   90.00
_cell.angle_beta   90.00
_cell.angle_gamma   90.00
#
_symmetry.space_group_name_H-M   'P 1'
#
loop_
_entity.id
_entity.type
_entity.pdbx_description
1 polymer ?
#
loop_
_entity_poly.entity_id
_entity_poly.type
_entity_poly.pdbx_seq_one_letter_code
_entity_poly.pdbx_strand_id
1 'polypeptide(L)'
;MIRFLLVLVMLAGTAGAVVAYGDPDQIARASHKVSHIFRAQTATPAPAVQIPRGQGGEFALRAKINGIAAPMVIDTGATSVVLTWETAKAIGLPLEMLEYDVDLETAGGHTKAARLTLDRLSVGHLVEKSVPALVVQRGQMKTNLLGMSFLDRLESWGVRADKLMLTGYPELQSSHRRSRTALD
;
A
#
# COMPACT_ATOMS: atom_id res chain seq x y z
N MET A 1 42.50 -41.35 5.97
CA MET A 1 41.46 -40.39 6.43
C MET A 1 41.04 -39.40 5.34
N ILE A 2 41.96 -38.73 4.64
CA ILE A 2 41.64 -37.77 3.55
C ILE A 2 40.85 -38.36 2.37
N ARG A 3 41.10 -39.62 2.00
CA ARG A 3 40.36 -40.29 0.90
C ARG A 3 38.87 -40.52 1.22
N PHE A 4 38.53 -40.80 2.48
CA PHE A 4 37.14 -40.96 2.90
C PHE A 4 36.38 -39.62 2.90
N LEU A 5 37.05 -38.53 3.27
CA LEU A 5 36.48 -37.18 3.21
C LEU A 5 36.15 -36.76 1.77
N LEU A 6 37.06 -37.05 0.82
CA LEU A 6 36.85 -36.75 -0.59
C LEU A 6 35.67 -37.54 -1.19
N VAL A 7 35.53 -38.82 -0.83
CA VAL A 7 34.39 -39.64 -1.25
C VAL A 7 33.09 -39.09 -0.68
N LEU A 8 33.05 -38.69 0.59
CA LEU A 8 31.85 -38.12 1.21
C LEU A 8 31.41 -36.81 0.55
N VAL A 9 32.36 -35.91 0.27
CA VAL A 9 32.09 -34.63 -0.41
C VAL A 9 31.59 -34.86 -1.84
N MET A 10 32.17 -35.83 -2.56
CA MET A 10 31.73 -36.14 -3.92
C MET A 10 30.32 -36.76 -3.92
N LEU A 11 30.02 -37.62 -2.93
CA LEU A 11 28.72 -38.29 -2.79
C LEU A 11 27.62 -37.31 -2.36
N ALA A 12 27.94 -36.33 -1.51
CA ALA A 12 27.05 -35.22 -1.19
C ALA A 12 26.80 -34.30 -2.40
N GLY A 13 27.83 -34.03 -3.20
CA GLY A 13 27.72 -33.25 -4.43
C GLY A 13 26.85 -33.93 -5.49
N THR A 14 27.02 -35.24 -5.69
CA THR A 14 26.20 -36.02 -6.64
C THR A 14 24.77 -36.18 -6.16
N ALA A 15 24.53 -36.43 -4.87
CA ALA A 15 23.17 -36.47 -4.31
C ALA A 15 22.45 -35.13 -4.48
N GLY A 16 23.14 -34.01 -4.23
CA GLY A 16 22.60 -32.67 -4.49
C GLY A 16 22.26 -32.43 -5.96
N ALA A 17 23.11 -32.91 -6.89
CA ALA A 17 22.87 -32.79 -8.33
C ALA A 17 21.69 -33.64 -8.81
N VAL A 18 21.52 -34.86 -8.29
CA VAL A 18 20.40 -35.76 -8.64
C VAL A 18 19.06 -35.20 -8.14
N VAL A 19 19.03 -34.65 -6.92
CA VAL A 19 17.83 -33.98 -6.38
C VAL A 19 17.51 -32.70 -7.17
N ALA A 20 18.52 -31.94 -7.61
CA ALA A 20 18.32 -30.76 -8.45
C ALA A 20 17.76 -31.13 -9.85
N TYR A 21 18.20 -32.23 -10.45
CA TYR A 21 17.68 -32.66 -11.76
C TYR A 21 16.29 -33.33 -11.70
N GLY A 22 15.87 -33.83 -10.53
CA GLY A 22 14.62 -34.60 -10.39
C GLY A 22 13.34 -33.76 -10.28
N ASP A 23 13.43 -32.46 -10.00
CA ASP A 23 12.24 -31.62 -9.77
C ASP A 23 12.48 -30.14 -10.17
N PRO A 24 12.28 -29.79 -11.46
CA PRO A 24 12.46 -28.43 -11.98
C PRO A 24 11.66 -27.36 -11.22
N ASP A 25 10.52 -27.74 -10.64
CA ASP A 25 9.63 -26.83 -9.93
C ASP A 25 10.22 -26.36 -8.58
N GLN A 26 11.04 -27.18 -7.93
CA GLN A 26 11.73 -26.82 -6.69
C GLN A 26 12.80 -25.76 -6.95
N ILE A 27 13.55 -25.88 -8.06
CA ILE A 27 14.58 -24.90 -8.46
C ILE A 27 13.93 -23.57 -8.81
N ALA A 28 12.80 -23.59 -9.51
CA ALA A 28 12.05 -22.38 -9.85
C ALA A 28 11.53 -21.66 -8.59
N ARG A 29 10.99 -22.41 -7.62
CA ARG A 29 10.50 -21.86 -6.34
C ARG A 29 11.63 -21.35 -5.44
N ALA A 30 12.76 -22.05 -5.38
CA ALA A 30 13.95 -21.62 -4.66
C ALA A 30 14.52 -20.33 -5.27
N SER A 31 14.60 -20.26 -6.59
CA SER A 31 15.09 -19.07 -7.32
C SER A 31 14.16 -17.86 -7.13
N HIS A 32 12.83 -18.06 -7.14
CA HIS A 32 11.87 -17.00 -6.84
C HIS A 32 12.05 -16.47 -5.40
N LYS A 33 12.16 -17.33 -4.40
CA LYS A 33 12.38 -16.88 -3.00
C LYS A 33 13.71 -16.16 -2.83
N VAL A 34 14.79 -16.68 -3.41
CA VAL A 34 16.13 -16.10 -3.32
C VAL A 34 16.17 -14.72 -4.00
N SER A 35 15.58 -14.57 -5.18
CA SER A 35 15.51 -13.27 -5.86
C SER A 35 14.73 -12.20 -5.09
N HIS A 36 13.66 -12.55 -4.37
CA HIS A 36 12.94 -11.61 -3.49
C HIS A 36 13.79 -11.14 -2.30
N ILE A 37 14.58 -12.04 -1.70
CA ILE A 37 15.48 -11.71 -0.59
C ILE A 37 16.62 -10.79 -1.06
N PHE A 38 17.23 -11.09 -2.21
CA PHE A 38 18.30 -10.26 -2.78
C PHE A 38 17.79 -8.89 -3.26
N ARG A 39 16.56 -8.82 -3.81
CA ARG A 39 15.98 -7.53 -4.23
C ARG A 39 15.58 -6.64 -3.04
N ALA A 40 15.15 -7.24 -1.93
CA ALA A 40 14.86 -6.54 -0.68
C ALA A 40 16.12 -5.96 -0.02
N GLN A 41 17.29 -6.59 -0.19
CA GLN A 41 18.56 -6.09 0.35
C GLN A 41 19.16 -4.92 -0.45
N THR A 42 18.75 -4.70 -1.70
CA THR A 42 19.30 -3.64 -2.57
C THR A 42 18.46 -2.37 -2.67
N ALA A 43 17.23 -2.36 -2.16
CA ALA A 43 16.39 -1.17 -2.16
C ALA A 43 16.59 -0.39 -0.86
N THR A 44 17.20 0.80 -0.92
CA THR A 44 17.05 1.78 0.15
C THR A 44 15.55 2.00 0.38
N PRO A 45 15.04 1.87 1.61
CA PRO A 45 13.64 2.16 1.91
C PRO A 45 13.29 3.54 1.34
N ALA A 46 12.16 3.64 0.66
CA ALA A 46 11.69 4.93 0.17
C ALA A 46 11.62 5.91 1.36
N PRO A 47 12.08 7.18 1.21
CA PRO A 47 12.02 8.13 2.30
C PRO A 47 10.58 8.26 2.79
N ALA A 48 10.35 8.24 4.10
CA ALA A 48 9.00 8.38 4.65
C ALA A 48 8.30 9.66 4.16
N VAL A 49 7.00 9.57 3.88
CA VAL A 49 6.17 10.76 3.68
C VAL A 49 5.99 11.45 5.03
N GLN A 50 6.33 12.73 5.08
CA GLN A 50 6.20 13.56 6.28
C GLN A 50 5.05 14.53 6.11
N ILE A 51 4.10 14.52 7.05
CA ILE A 51 2.96 15.43 7.07
C ILE A 51 3.11 16.30 8.32
N PRO A 52 3.35 17.61 8.19
CA PRO A 52 3.43 18.49 9.35
C PRO A 52 2.06 18.64 10.00
N ARG A 53 2.07 18.84 11.32
CA ARG A 53 0.88 19.18 12.09
C ARG A 53 0.42 20.58 11.70
N GLY A 54 -0.86 20.70 11.35
CA GLY A 54 -1.50 21.98 11.09
C GLY A 54 -1.65 22.81 12.36
N GLN A 55 -2.02 24.09 12.20
CA GLN A 55 -2.24 25.00 13.33
C GLN A 55 -3.38 24.53 14.25
N GLY A 56 -4.39 23.84 13.72
CA GLY A 56 -5.49 23.26 14.49
C GLY A 56 -5.17 21.90 15.12
N GLY A 57 -3.95 21.39 14.95
CA GLY A 57 -3.49 20.12 15.51
C GLY A 57 -3.72 18.91 14.60
N GLU A 58 -4.44 19.06 13.50
CA GLU A 58 -4.73 18.02 12.52
C GLU A 58 -3.55 17.74 11.58
N PHE A 59 -3.48 16.53 11.04
CA PHE A 59 -2.57 16.18 9.95
C PHE A 59 -3.34 16.18 8.63
N ALA A 60 -3.38 17.33 7.97
CA ALA A 60 -4.02 17.49 6.67
C ALA A 60 -3.06 17.17 5.52
N LEU A 61 -3.56 16.49 4.49
CA LEU A 61 -2.80 16.11 3.31
C LEU A 61 -3.68 16.13 2.06
N ARG A 62 -3.04 16.06 0.89
CA ARG A 62 -3.73 15.81 -0.38
C ARG A 62 -3.39 14.41 -0.85
N ALA A 63 -4.40 13.55 -0.89
CA ALA A 63 -4.30 12.19 -1.41
C ALA A 63 -4.80 12.16 -2.86
N LYS A 64 -4.41 11.12 -3.61
CA LYS A 64 -4.98 10.82 -4.92
C LYS A 64 -5.74 9.50 -4.84
N ILE A 65 -7.07 9.60 -5.00
CA ILE A 65 -8.05 8.51 -4.87
C ILE A 65 -8.58 8.21 -6.27
N ASN A 66 -8.39 6.97 -6.74
CA ASN A 66 -8.76 6.54 -8.09
C ASN A 66 -8.32 7.53 -9.20
N GLY A 67 -7.18 8.19 -9.01
CA GLY A 67 -6.66 9.17 -9.97
C GLY A 67 -7.00 10.63 -9.70
N ILE A 68 -7.96 10.93 -8.82
CA ILE A 68 -8.39 12.30 -8.51
C ILE A 68 -7.79 12.77 -7.19
N ALA A 69 -7.23 13.98 -7.17
CA ALA A 69 -6.63 14.55 -5.98
C ALA A 69 -7.69 15.17 -5.05
N ALA A 70 -7.76 14.74 -3.81
CA ALA A 70 -8.72 15.21 -2.80
C ALA A 70 -8.02 15.54 -1.47
N PRO A 71 -8.47 16.58 -0.75
CA PRO A 71 -7.98 16.84 0.60
C PRO A 71 -8.48 15.76 1.57
N MET A 72 -7.62 15.36 2.49
CA MET A 72 -7.92 14.41 3.55
C MET A 72 -7.27 14.84 4.86
N VAL A 73 -7.85 14.40 5.97
CA VAL A 73 -7.26 14.51 7.31
C VAL A 73 -6.99 13.10 7.84
N ILE A 74 -5.85 12.89 8.47
CA ILE A 74 -5.55 11.65 9.17
C ILE A 74 -6.42 11.58 10.42
N ASP A 75 -7.15 10.48 10.57
CA ASP A 75 -7.99 10.22 11.73
C ASP A 75 -7.74 8.80 12.24
N THR A 76 -6.89 8.67 13.26
CA THR A 76 -6.58 7.38 13.89
C THR A 76 -7.74 6.83 14.72
N GLY A 77 -8.76 7.64 15.02
CA GLY A 77 -10.00 7.19 15.65
C GLY A 77 -10.97 6.55 14.66
N ALA A 78 -10.82 6.83 13.36
CA ALA A 78 -11.62 6.22 12.31
C ALA A 78 -11.08 4.84 11.93
N THR A 79 -11.93 3.81 12.04
CA THR A 79 -11.56 2.43 11.62
C THR A 79 -11.42 2.30 10.10
N SER A 80 -12.06 3.18 9.33
CA SER A 80 -12.13 3.13 7.87
C SER A 80 -11.69 4.46 7.23
N VAL A 81 -11.25 4.41 5.97
CA VAL A 81 -11.23 5.59 5.11
C VAL A 81 -12.68 6.03 4.90
N VAL A 82 -12.96 7.32 5.10
CA VAL A 82 -14.32 7.86 4.94
C VAL A 82 -14.28 8.98 3.90
N LEU A 83 -15.08 8.84 2.86
CA LEU A 83 -15.23 9.82 1.81
C LEU A 83 -16.48 10.66 2.02
N THR A 84 -16.34 11.95 1.74
CA THR A 84 -17.46 12.83 1.46
C THR A 84 -18.18 12.36 0.18
N TRP A 85 -19.48 12.61 0.11
CA TRP A 85 -20.28 12.32 -1.07
C TRP A 85 -19.72 13.02 -2.31
N GLU A 86 -19.26 14.26 -2.17
CA GLU A 86 -18.70 15.09 -3.24
C GLU A 86 -17.41 14.48 -3.81
N THR A 87 -16.54 13.96 -2.94
CA THR A 87 -15.31 13.28 -3.37
C THR A 87 -15.64 11.97 -4.06
N ALA A 88 -16.56 11.17 -3.49
CA ALA A 88 -16.99 9.91 -4.07
C ALA A 88 -17.64 10.11 -5.46
N LYS A 89 -18.40 11.19 -5.64
CA LYS A 89 -18.96 11.59 -6.94
C LYS A 89 -17.86 12.01 -7.92
N ALA A 90 -16.88 12.78 -7.46
CA ALA A 90 -15.77 13.25 -8.30
C ALA A 90 -14.90 12.11 -8.84
N ILE A 91 -14.79 11.00 -8.10
CA ILE A 91 -14.08 9.79 -8.56
C ILE A 91 -14.96 8.82 -9.37
N GLY A 92 -16.22 9.20 -9.65
CA GLY A 92 -17.11 8.46 -10.55
C GLY A 92 -17.80 7.23 -9.95
N LEU A 93 -17.96 7.15 -8.63
CA LEU A 93 -18.68 6.04 -8.00
C LEU A 93 -20.20 6.16 -8.22
N PRO A 94 -20.92 5.04 -8.42
CA PRO A 94 -22.38 5.03 -8.63
C PRO A 94 -23.13 5.18 -7.30
N LEU A 95 -23.15 6.40 -6.74
CA LEU A 95 -23.62 6.66 -5.38
C LEU A 95 -25.11 6.33 -5.16
N GLU A 96 -25.91 6.43 -6.21
CA GLU A 96 -27.36 6.16 -6.17
C GLU A 96 -27.68 4.67 -5.99
N MET A 97 -26.72 3.78 -6.25
CA MET A 97 -26.87 2.33 -6.10
C MET A 97 -26.33 1.81 -4.77
N LEU A 98 -25.79 2.69 -3.93
CA LEU A 98 -25.16 2.30 -2.67
C LEU A 98 -26.19 2.20 -1.53
N GLU A 99 -26.03 1.18 -0.70
CA GLU A 99 -26.82 1.00 0.52
C GLU A 99 -26.15 1.73 1.69
N TYR A 100 -26.82 2.72 2.25
CA TYR A 100 -26.34 3.52 3.38
C TYR A 100 -26.83 2.95 4.71
N ASP A 101 -26.34 1.76 5.06
CA ASP A 101 -26.80 0.98 6.21
C ASP A 101 -25.82 0.99 7.39
N VAL A 102 -24.55 1.38 7.16
CA VAL A 102 -23.51 1.41 8.19
C VAL A 102 -23.69 2.63 9.09
N ASP A 103 -23.88 2.38 10.39
CA ASP A 103 -23.79 3.43 11.41
C ASP A 103 -22.34 3.90 11.55
N LEU A 104 -22.15 5.21 11.42
CA LEU A 104 -20.86 5.85 11.57
C LEU A 104 -20.98 6.98 12.60
N GLU A 105 -20.15 6.91 13.63
CA GLU A 105 -19.98 7.99 14.58
C GLU A 105 -18.78 8.83 14.18
N THR A 106 -18.98 10.14 14.06
CA THR A 106 -17.94 11.10 13.72
C THR A 106 -17.95 12.22 14.75
N ALA A 107 -16.93 13.08 14.73
CA ALA A 107 -16.93 14.30 15.53
C ALA A 107 -18.13 15.23 15.21
N GLY A 108 -18.77 15.07 14.04
CA GLY A 108 -19.98 15.80 13.66
C GLY A 108 -21.30 15.16 14.14
N GLY A 109 -21.23 14.02 14.85
CA GLY A 109 -22.39 13.23 15.27
C GLY A 109 -22.54 11.91 14.50
N HIS A 110 -23.69 11.27 14.67
CA HIS A 110 -24.05 10.01 14.01
C HIS A 110 -24.54 10.25 12.59
N THR A 111 -24.08 9.42 11.66
CA THR A 111 -24.54 9.43 10.27
C THR A 111 -24.60 8.00 9.72
N LYS A 112 -25.21 7.85 8.54
CA LYS A 112 -25.19 6.61 7.79
C LYS A 112 -24.17 6.68 6.67
N ALA A 113 -23.48 5.57 6.44
CA ALA A 113 -22.49 5.43 5.40
C ALA A 113 -22.74 4.16 4.58
N ALA A 114 -22.25 4.16 3.34
CA ALA A 114 -22.24 2.99 2.49
C ALA A 114 -20.82 2.44 2.34
N ARG A 115 -20.70 1.11 2.26
CA ARG A 115 -19.42 0.42 2.03
C ARG A 115 -19.04 0.48 0.57
N LEU A 116 -17.75 0.67 0.31
CA LEU A 116 -17.16 0.58 -1.02
C LEU A 116 -15.69 0.18 -0.93
N THR A 117 -15.09 -0.12 -2.08
CA THR A 117 -13.65 -0.34 -2.20
C THR A 117 -13.07 0.62 -3.21
N LEU A 118 -11.98 1.28 -2.84
CA LEU A 118 -11.22 2.16 -3.72
C LEU A 118 -10.18 1.33 -4.46
N ASP A 119 -10.15 1.43 -5.77
CA ASP A 119 -9.16 0.74 -6.61
C ASP A 119 -7.74 1.15 -6.21
N ARG A 120 -7.55 2.46 -5.94
CA ARG A 120 -6.25 3.02 -5.60
C ARG A 120 -6.35 4.23 -4.70
N LEU A 121 -5.58 4.24 -3.62
CA LEU A 121 -5.37 5.41 -2.77
C LEU A 121 -3.87 5.68 -2.63
N SER A 122 -3.46 6.92 -2.89
CA SER A 122 -2.05 7.31 -2.83
C SER A 122 -1.81 8.58 -2.02
N VAL A 123 -0.73 8.56 -1.24
CA VAL A 123 -0.28 9.67 -0.40
C VAL A 123 1.20 9.88 -0.66
N GLY A 124 1.56 11.00 -1.29
CA GLY A 124 2.91 11.19 -1.80
C GLY A 124 3.27 10.09 -2.81
N HIS A 125 4.34 9.34 -2.53
CA HIS A 125 4.76 8.20 -3.35
C HIS A 125 4.15 6.86 -2.89
N LEU A 126 3.50 6.82 -1.72
CA LEU A 126 2.90 5.61 -1.17
C LEU A 126 1.62 5.28 -1.92
N VAL A 127 1.45 4.03 -2.32
CA VAL A 127 0.28 3.58 -3.10
C VAL A 127 -0.29 2.30 -2.54
N GLU A 128 -1.53 2.37 -2.09
CA GLU A 128 -2.34 1.22 -1.69
C GLU A 128 -3.44 0.95 -2.72
N LYS A 129 -3.75 -0.33 -2.90
CA LYS A 129 -4.78 -0.81 -3.83
C LYS A 129 -5.87 -1.54 -3.07
N SER A 130 -7.07 -1.56 -3.65
CA SER A 130 -8.23 -2.28 -3.09
C SER A 130 -8.47 -1.90 -1.63
N VAL A 131 -8.56 -0.60 -1.37
CA VAL A 131 -8.69 -0.03 -0.02
C VAL A 131 -10.17 0.03 0.36
N PRO A 132 -10.61 -0.71 1.40
CA PRO A 132 -11.96 -0.59 1.92
C PRO A 132 -12.21 0.83 2.42
N ALA A 133 -13.37 1.36 2.09
CA ALA A 133 -13.77 2.70 2.49
C ALA A 133 -15.28 2.77 2.74
N LEU A 134 -15.67 3.88 3.36
CA LEU A 134 -17.04 4.29 3.56
C LEU A 134 -17.29 5.59 2.78
N VAL A 135 -18.52 5.80 2.35
CA VAL A 135 -18.99 7.10 1.87
C VAL A 135 -20.21 7.53 2.67
N VAL A 136 -20.22 8.77 3.14
CA VAL A 136 -21.37 9.33 3.84
C VAL A 136 -22.37 9.95 2.87
N GLN A 137 -23.60 10.18 3.33
CA GLN A 137 -24.58 10.93 2.56
C GLN A 137 -24.15 12.39 2.35
N ARG A 138 -24.71 13.03 1.32
CA ARG A 138 -24.39 14.42 0.96
C ARG A 138 -24.59 15.38 2.14
N GLY A 139 -23.61 16.24 2.38
CA GLY A 139 -23.65 17.26 3.43
C GLY A 139 -23.41 16.76 4.86
N GLN A 140 -23.19 15.46 5.08
CA GLN A 140 -22.95 14.89 6.41
C GLN A 140 -21.52 15.11 6.91
N MET A 141 -20.56 15.32 6.01
CA MET A 141 -19.16 15.52 6.34
C MET A 141 -18.51 16.51 5.38
N LYS A 142 -17.61 17.37 5.88
CA LYS A 142 -16.95 18.42 5.08
C LYS A 142 -15.60 18.01 4.51
N THR A 143 -14.92 17.07 5.15
CA THR A 143 -13.54 16.69 4.83
C THR A 143 -13.41 15.18 4.84
N ASN A 144 -12.68 14.61 3.88
CA ASN A 144 -12.43 13.17 3.85
C ASN A 144 -11.49 12.75 4.98
N LEU A 145 -11.68 11.55 5.52
CA LEU A 145 -10.88 10.99 6.60
C LEU A 145 -10.05 9.83 6.09
N LEU A 146 -8.78 9.82 6.45
CA LEU A 146 -7.86 8.73 6.20
C LEU A 146 -7.63 7.98 7.52
N GLY A 147 -8.37 6.88 7.67
CA GLY A 147 -8.38 6.06 8.88
C GLY A 147 -7.56 4.77 8.77
N MET A 148 -7.79 3.89 9.75
CA MET A 148 -6.99 2.68 9.97
C MET A 148 -7.00 1.70 8.80
N SER A 149 -8.10 1.56 8.06
CA SER A 149 -8.15 0.72 6.85
C SER A 149 -7.12 1.05 5.76
N PHE A 150 -6.52 2.25 5.78
CA PHE A 150 -5.34 2.60 4.98
C PHE A 150 -4.05 2.51 5.81
N LEU A 151 -4.04 3.07 7.02
CA LEU A 151 -2.83 3.15 7.85
C LEU A 151 -2.24 1.77 8.19
N ASP A 152 -3.09 0.77 8.44
CA ASP A 152 -2.68 -0.61 8.75
C ASP A 152 -2.09 -1.37 7.56
N ARG A 153 -2.18 -0.80 6.36
CA ARG A 153 -1.59 -1.38 5.13
C ARG A 153 -0.17 -0.90 4.89
N LEU A 154 0.21 0.21 5.53
CA LEU A 154 1.56 0.75 5.46
C LEU A 154 2.55 -0.14 6.21
N GLU A 155 3.83 -0.05 5.86
CA GLU A 155 4.89 -0.74 6.58
C GLU A 155 5.02 -0.20 8.00
N SER A 156 4.95 1.12 8.14
CA SER A 156 4.85 1.77 9.45
C SER A 156 4.26 3.17 9.32
N TRP A 157 3.64 3.62 10.40
CA TRP A 157 3.24 5.01 10.57
C TRP A 157 3.45 5.44 12.02
N GLY A 158 3.62 6.73 12.25
CA GLY A 158 3.73 7.25 13.62
C GLY A 158 4.00 8.74 13.69
N VAL A 159 3.69 9.32 14.84
CA VAL A 159 3.95 10.74 15.11
C VAL A 159 5.35 10.89 15.72
N ARG A 160 6.10 11.87 15.20
CA ARG A 160 7.42 12.29 15.68
C ARG A 160 7.42 13.81 15.78
N ALA A 161 7.49 14.32 17.01
CA ALA A 161 7.35 15.75 17.30
C ALA A 161 6.07 16.35 16.69
N ASP A 162 6.23 17.25 15.72
CA ASP A 162 5.18 17.97 14.99
C ASP A 162 4.86 17.35 13.62
N LYS A 163 5.30 16.12 13.35
CA LYS A 163 5.10 15.46 12.06
C LYS A 163 4.53 14.06 12.20
N LEU A 164 3.65 13.70 11.26
CA LEU A 164 3.27 12.32 11.01
C LEU A 164 4.20 11.75 9.94
N MET A 165 4.75 10.57 10.22
CA MET A 165 5.64 9.82 9.34
C MET A 165 4.87 8.63 8.79
N LEU A 166 4.86 8.46 7.47
CA LEU A 166 4.26 7.31 6.78
C LEU A 166 5.33 6.62 5.94
N THR A 167 5.49 5.31 6.11
CA THR A 167 6.43 4.47 5.37
C THR A 167 5.70 3.31 4.75
N GLY A 168 5.96 3.02 3.48
CA GLY A 168 5.31 1.93 2.78
C GLY A 168 5.84 1.80 1.36
N TYR A 169 5.04 1.18 0.51
CA TYR A 169 5.50 0.77 -0.81
C TYR A 169 5.25 1.86 -1.85
N PRO A 170 6.30 2.30 -2.58
CA PRO A 170 6.10 3.14 -3.74
C PRO A 170 5.42 2.36 -4.86
N GLU A 171 4.72 3.07 -5.75
CA GLU A 171 4.30 2.47 -7.02
C GLU A 171 5.55 1.96 -7.75
N LEU A 172 5.62 0.64 -7.97
CA LEU A 172 6.66 0.04 -8.79
C LEU A 172 6.55 0.66 -10.16
N GLN A 173 7.46 1.60 -10.47
CA GLN A 173 7.57 2.14 -11.82
C GLN A 173 7.90 0.96 -12.72
N SER A 174 6.93 0.57 -13.56
CA SER A 174 7.17 -0.34 -14.67
C SER A 174 8.31 0.28 -15.49
N SER A 175 9.50 -0.29 -15.41
CA SER A 175 10.66 0.11 -16.19
C SER A 175 10.39 -0.20 -17.66
N HIS A 176 9.61 0.63 -18.35
CA HIS A 176 9.38 0.51 -19.78
C HIS A 176 9.42 1.88 -20.46
N ARG A 177 10.44 1.99 -21.34
CA ARG A 177 10.55 2.89 -22.50
C ARG A 177 11.26 4.24 -22.32
N ARG A 178 12.57 4.18 -22.06
CA ARG A 178 13.52 5.16 -22.61
C ARG A 178 14.67 4.44 -23.35
N SER A 179 14.40 4.03 -24.58
CA SER A 179 15.41 3.74 -25.61
C SER A 179 14.73 3.56 -26.97
N ARG A 180 14.13 4.64 -27.48
CA ARG A 180 13.85 4.84 -28.91
C ARG A 180 14.22 6.27 -29.29
N THR A 181 15.49 6.60 -29.10
CA THR A 181 16.15 7.71 -29.80
C THR A 181 17.63 7.40 -29.85
N ALA A 182 18.06 6.69 -30.89
CA ALA A 182 19.41 6.70 -31.43
C ALA A 182 19.44 5.68 -32.58
N LEU A 183 19.28 6.19 -33.80
CA LEU A 183 20.16 5.97 -34.97
C LEU A 183 19.31 6.17 -36.23
N ASP A 184 19.60 7.32 -36.83
CA ASP A 184 19.52 7.58 -38.26
C ASP A 184 20.29 6.52 -39.05
#